data_AF-A0A937X1P7-F1
#
_entry.id   AF-A0A937X1P7-F1
#
_cell.length_a   1.000
_cell.length_b   1.000
_cell.length_c   1.000
_cell.angle_alpha   90.00
_cell.angle_beta   90.00
_cell.angle_gamma   90.00
#
_symmetry.space_group_name_H-M   'P 1'
#
loop_
_entity.id
_entity.type
_entity.pdbx_description
1 polymer ?
#
loop_
_entity_poly.entity_id
_entity_poly.type
_entity_poly.pdbx_seq_one_letter_code
_entity_poly.pdbx_strand_id
1 'polypeptide(L)'
;KDYAVAFSIPVNTPGVKLIASPFGFTGHSQYHHPVSSRHHLVETLTIFDNVFVPNDRVFMAGEWEFAGVLANTFVEFHRFTAVSYKPPLLDLLIGAASLIAVYNGIEKASHVRDKATRLITYVETVRALTRAAAMDCHVIDGIAVPDTMTTNIAKHYFANHYHEAVRDVQDIAGGLVVTGPSEADWHNPETRDDLDRYLGGRKGIPTMDRMKAINLIRDLTASDFGGYHELLAIHAEGSLEAQKITIFRGYDLVRCINLAKKAAGIEGGV
;
A
#
# COMPACT_ATOMS: atom_id res chain seq x y z
N LYS A 1 10.61 15.07 28.47
CA LYS A 1 12.05 15.38 28.34
C LYS A 1 12.83 14.08 28.16
N ASP A 2 12.75 13.15 29.10
CA ASP A 2 13.53 11.89 29.06
C ASP A 2 13.20 10.96 27.87
N TYR A 3 12.01 11.06 27.28
CA TYR A 3 11.62 10.31 26.07
C TYR A 3 12.15 10.91 24.75
N ALA A 4 12.78 12.09 24.79
CA ALA A 4 13.32 12.74 23.61
C ALA A 4 14.72 12.19 23.31
N VAL A 5 14.75 11.01 22.69
CA VAL A 5 15.98 10.32 22.31
C VAL A 5 15.96 9.96 20.82
N ALA A 6 17.09 10.14 20.15
CA ALA A 6 17.32 9.68 18.78
C ALA A 6 18.74 9.13 18.70
N PHE A 7 18.89 7.91 18.21
CA PHE A 7 20.18 7.22 18.18
C PHE A 7 20.20 6.12 17.12
N SER A 8 21.37 5.51 16.93
CA SER A 8 21.53 4.29 16.12
C SER A 8 22.24 3.17 16.89
N ILE A 9 21.84 1.92 16.67
CA ILE A 9 22.52 0.74 17.23
C ILE A 9 22.48 -0.44 16.25
N PRO A 10 23.42 -1.40 16.34
CA PRO A 10 23.29 -2.70 15.70
C PRO A 10 22.07 -3.48 16.20
N VAL A 11 21.41 -4.25 15.33
CA VAL A 11 20.25 -5.09 15.70
C VAL A 11 20.61 -6.17 16.74
N ASN A 12 21.86 -6.64 16.74
CA ASN A 12 22.37 -7.63 17.67
C ASN A 12 22.96 -7.02 18.96
N THR A 13 22.69 -5.74 19.25
CA THR A 13 23.17 -5.10 20.48
C THR A 13 22.60 -5.82 21.70
N PRO A 14 23.41 -6.15 22.72
CA PRO A 14 22.91 -6.78 23.94
C PRO A 14 21.74 -5.99 24.55
N GLY A 15 20.66 -6.70 24.89
CA GLY A 15 19.42 -6.11 25.41
C GLY A 15 18.35 -5.82 24.35
N VAL A 16 18.69 -5.83 23.05
CA VAL A 16 17.70 -5.72 21.97
C VAL A 16 17.01 -7.07 21.75
N LYS A 17 15.66 -7.06 21.75
CA LYS A 17 14.85 -8.25 21.44
C LYS A 17 13.82 -7.89 20.38
N LEU A 18 13.72 -8.72 19.34
CA LEU A 18 12.71 -8.59 18.28
C LEU A 18 11.69 -9.72 18.44
N ILE A 19 10.45 -9.36 18.77
CA ILE A 19 9.34 -10.31 18.87
C ILE A 19 8.51 -10.18 17.60
N ALA A 20 8.62 -11.15 16.70
CA ALA A 20 8.01 -11.10 15.38
C ALA A 20 6.49 -11.37 15.41
N SER A 21 5.77 -10.63 14.59
CA SER A 21 4.37 -10.88 14.24
C SER A 21 4.24 -12.19 13.45
N PRO A 22 3.14 -12.95 13.63
CA PRO A 22 2.89 -14.14 12.81
C PRO A 22 2.39 -13.80 11.39
N PHE A 23 1.99 -12.55 11.12
CA PHE A 23 1.51 -12.13 9.79
C PHE A 23 2.60 -12.26 8.73
N GLY A 24 2.20 -12.64 7.51
CA GLY A 24 3.11 -12.87 6.38
C GLY A 24 3.75 -14.26 6.35
N PHE A 25 3.47 -15.11 7.34
CA PHE A 25 3.85 -16.52 7.36
C PHE A 25 2.74 -17.40 6.77
N THR A 26 2.58 -17.38 5.44
CA THR A 26 1.64 -18.27 4.75
C THR A 26 2.35 -19.12 3.72
N GLY A 27 2.54 -20.40 4.05
CA GLY A 27 2.73 -21.54 3.14
C GLY A 27 3.89 -21.46 2.12
N HIS A 28 4.68 -22.54 2.04
CA HIS A 28 5.72 -22.65 1.00
C HIS A 28 5.18 -23.02 -0.40
N SER A 29 3.86 -23.21 -0.56
CA SER A 29 3.28 -23.58 -1.87
C SER A 29 3.25 -22.36 -2.80
N GLN A 30 4.07 -22.42 -3.84
CA GLN A 30 4.11 -21.39 -4.89
C GLN A 30 2.86 -21.39 -5.77
N TYR A 31 2.08 -22.48 -5.80
CA TYR A 31 0.79 -22.52 -6.49
C TYR A 31 -0.26 -21.71 -5.74
N HIS A 32 -0.30 -21.87 -4.41
CA HIS A 32 -1.27 -21.20 -3.56
C HIS A 32 -0.91 -19.76 -3.21
N HIS A 33 0.40 -19.48 -3.12
CA HIS A 33 0.98 -18.22 -2.68
C HIS A 33 2.08 -17.76 -3.65
N PRO A 34 1.76 -17.47 -4.92
CA PRO A 34 2.76 -17.18 -5.95
C PRO A 34 3.65 -15.95 -5.64
N VAL A 35 3.19 -15.03 -4.79
CA VAL A 35 3.95 -13.85 -4.35
C VAL A 35 4.48 -14.07 -2.93
N SER A 36 3.60 -14.36 -1.97
CA SER A 36 3.95 -14.36 -0.55
C SER A 36 4.84 -15.54 -0.13
N SER A 37 4.92 -16.62 -0.92
CA SER A 37 5.89 -17.71 -0.69
C SER A 37 7.35 -17.34 -1.03
N ARG A 38 7.58 -16.21 -1.71
CA ARG A 38 8.91 -15.73 -2.13
C ARG A 38 9.26 -14.37 -1.53
N HIS A 39 8.27 -13.59 -1.14
CA HIS A 39 8.42 -12.24 -0.61
C HIS A 39 7.77 -12.15 0.77
N HIS A 40 8.61 -12.19 1.80
CA HIS A 40 8.16 -12.09 3.19
C HIS A 40 8.38 -10.69 3.73
N LEU A 41 7.37 -10.17 4.42
CA LEU A 41 7.45 -8.95 5.21
C LEU A 41 7.26 -9.35 6.66
N VAL A 42 8.15 -8.88 7.53
CA VAL A 42 8.16 -9.24 8.96
C VAL A 42 8.11 -7.97 9.78
N GLU A 43 7.08 -7.89 10.62
CA GLU A 43 6.93 -6.84 11.62
C GLU A 43 7.38 -7.37 12.98
N THR A 44 7.99 -6.52 13.80
CA THR A 44 8.45 -6.93 15.13
C THR A 44 8.11 -5.88 16.18
N LEU A 45 7.70 -6.32 17.36
CA LEU A 45 7.85 -5.52 18.56
C LEU A 45 9.34 -5.49 18.92
N THR A 46 9.94 -4.30 18.92
CA THR A 46 11.33 -4.10 19.32
C THR A 46 11.40 -3.68 20.78
N ILE A 47 12.07 -4.47 21.62
CA ILE A 47 12.31 -4.19 23.04
C ILE A 47 13.77 -3.78 23.23
N PHE A 48 13.96 -2.68 23.98
CA PHE A 48 15.27 -2.22 24.45
C PHE A 48 15.36 -2.48 25.96
N ASP A 49 15.95 -3.60 26.36
CA ASP A 49 16.15 -3.98 27.77
C ASP A 49 17.54 -3.54 28.23
N ASN A 50 17.63 -2.36 28.86
CA ASN A 50 18.88 -1.77 29.36
C ASN A 50 20.01 -1.72 28.31
N VAL A 51 19.66 -1.33 27.08
CA VAL A 51 20.59 -1.24 25.96
C VAL A 51 21.55 -0.06 26.14
N PHE A 52 22.86 -0.32 26.08
CA PHE A 52 23.87 0.73 26.06
C PHE A 52 24.01 1.33 24.66
N VAL A 53 23.92 2.66 24.56
CA VAL A 53 24.10 3.42 23.32
C VAL A 53 25.38 4.26 23.44
N PRO A 54 26.40 4.03 22.59
CA PRO A 54 27.61 4.85 22.55
C PRO A 54 27.31 6.33 22.25
N ASN A 55 28.01 7.27 22.90
CA ASN A 55 27.77 8.71 22.77
C ASN A 55 27.90 9.22 21.32
N ASP A 56 28.79 8.64 20.52
CA ASP A 56 28.98 8.97 19.09
C ASP A 56 27.81 8.52 18.20
N ARG A 57 26.87 7.74 18.75
CA ARG A 57 25.66 7.27 18.08
C ARG A 57 24.38 7.92 18.60
N VAL A 58 24.51 8.90 19.50
CA VAL A 58 23.40 9.69 20.04
C VAL A 58 23.25 10.97 19.21
N PHE A 59 22.04 11.20 18.70
CA PHE A 59 21.68 12.36 17.89
C PHE A 59 20.74 13.33 18.61
N MET A 60 20.05 12.86 19.65
CA MET A 60 19.20 13.64 20.56
C MET A 60 19.13 12.94 21.92
N ALA A 61 19.26 13.70 23.01
CA ALA A 61 19.25 13.21 24.39
C ALA A 61 18.67 14.26 25.37
N GLY A 62 17.37 14.53 25.23
CA GLY A 62 16.60 15.39 26.14
C GLY A 62 16.15 16.73 25.56
N GLU A 63 16.60 17.09 24.34
CA GLU A 63 16.21 18.30 23.59
C GLU A 63 14.78 18.18 23.00
N TRP A 64 13.80 17.99 23.89
CA TRP A 64 12.40 17.71 23.60
C TRP A 64 11.71 18.76 22.70
N GLU A 65 12.18 20.00 22.71
CA GLU A 65 11.72 21.08 21.82
C GLU A 65 11.86 20.71 20.33
N PHE A 66 12.82 19.85 19.99
CA PHE A 66 13.09 19.42 18.61
C PHE A 66 12.42 18.08 18.24
N ALA A 67 11.85 17.35 19.20
CA ALA A 67 11.31 16.01 18.95
C ALA A 67 10.20 15.99 17.88
N GLY A 68 9.30 16.98 17.90
CA GLY A 68 8.24 17.10 16.90
C GLY A 68 8.76 17.46 15.51
N VAL A 69 9.77 18.33 15.44
CA VAL A 69 10.41 18.72 14.17
C VAL A 69 11.12 17.50 13.57
N LEU A 70 11.91 16.77 14.36
CA LEU A 70 12.58 15.56 13.92
C LEU A 70 11.59 14.52 13.39
N ALA A 71 10.50 14.25 14.12
CA ALA A 71 9.47 13.31 13.68
C ALA A 71 8.82 13.73 12.35
N ASN A 72 8.58 15.03 12.15
CA ASN A 72 7.98 15.53 10.91
C ASN A 72 8.91 15.39 9.70
N THR A 73 10.23 15.59 9.86
CA THR A 73 11.18 15.39 8.76
C THR A 73 11.16 13.95 8.25
N PHE A 74 11.01 12.95 9.13
CA PHE A 74 10.82 11.56 8.72
C PHE A 74 9.52 11.38 7.93
N VAL A 75 8.42 11.94 8.41
CA VAL A 75 7.09 11.78 7.81
C VAL A 75 7.02 12.34 6.39
N GLU A 76 7.69 13.46 6.12
CA GLU A 76 7.76 14.10 4.79
C GLU A 76 8.32 13.13 3.74
N PHE A 77 9.45 12.48 4.05
CA PHE A 77 10.04 11.49 3.14
C PHE A 77 9.30 10.16 3.16
N HIS A 78 8.90 9.65 4.33
CA HIS A 78 8.32 8.31 4.42
C HIS A 78 6.99 8.22 3.66
N ARG A 79 6.13 9.24 3.75
CA ARG A 79 4.89 9.29 2.95
C ARG A 79 5.18 9.35 1.44
N PHE A 80 6.23 10.05 1.04
CA PHE A 80 6.65 10.09 -0.36
C PHE A 80 7.16 8.73 -0.85
N THR A 81 7.93 8.01 -0.02
CA THR A 81 8.37 6.64 -0.35
C THR A 81 7.17 5.73 -0.56
N ALA A 82 6.12 5.83 0.27
CA ALA A 82 4.87 5.06 0.14
C ALA A 82 4.29 5.13 -1.27
N VAL A 83 4.09 6.35 -1.76
CA VAL A 83 3.46 6.59 -3.06
C VAL A 83 4.40 6.33 -4.23
N SER A 84 5.68 6.09 -3.95
CA SER A 84 6.71 5.75 -4.93
C SER A 84 6.87 4.23 -5.13
N TYR A 85 6.79 3.43 -4.06
CA TYR A 85 6.97 1.97 -4.16
C TYR A 85 5.64 1.19 -4.35
N LYS A 86 4.49 1.81 -4.05
CA LYS A 86 3.17 1.16 -4.22
C LYS A 86 2.68 1.00 -5.66
N PRO A 87 2.95 1.90 -6.64
CA PRO A 87 2.41 1.77 -7.99
C PRO A 87 2.64 0.41 -8.67
N PRO A 88 3.82 -0.25 -8.56
CA PRO A 88 4.00 -1.61 -9.09
C PRO A 88 3.04 -2.67 -8.52
N LEU A 89 2.71 -2.58 -7.22
CA LEU A 89 1.70 -3.46 -6.61
C LEU A 89 0.31 -3.18 -7.18
N LEU A 90 -0.01 -1.91 -7.43
CA LEU A 90 -1.30 -1.53 -8.01
C LEU A 90 -1.40 -1.93 -9.50
N ASP A 91 -0.31 -1.82 -10.24
CA ASP A 91 -0.21 -2.34 -11.62
C ASP A 91 -0.45 -3.85 -11.64
N LEU A 92 0.08 -4.58 -10.64
CA LEU A 92 -0.16 -6.01 -10.49
C LEU A 92 -1.63 -6.33 -10.22
N LEU A 93 -2.34 -5.51 -9.42
CA LEU A 93 -3.79 -5.65 -9.22
C LEU A 93 -4.57 -5.46 -10.53
N ILE A 94 -4.26 -4.42 -11.32
CA ILE A 94 -4.87 -4.19 -12.64
C ILE A 94 -4.61 -5.38 -13.58
N GLY A 95 -3.35 -5.84 -13.62
CA GLY A 95 -2.92 -6.96 -14.44
C GLY A 95 -3.65 -8.25 -14.08
N ALA A 96 -3.75 -8.56 -12.79
CA ALA A 96 -4.44 -9.74 -12.30
C ALA A 96 -5.95 -9.70 -12.64
N ALA A 97 -6.62 -8.57 -12.39
CA ALA A 97 -8.03 -8.38 -12.73
C ALA A 97 -8.30 -8.51 -14.24
N SER A 98 -7.44 -7.91 -15.05
CA SER A 98 -7.57 -7.94 -16.51
C SER A 98 -7.28 -9.33 -17.08
N LEU A 99 -6.27 -10.02 -16.53
CA LEU A 99 -5.93 -11.40 -16.90
C LEU A 99 -7.09 -12.36 -16.60
N ILE A 100 -7.65 -12.31 -15.39
CA ILE A 100 -8.75 -13.20 -15.04
C ILE A 100 -10.01 -12.88 -15.84
N ALA A 101 -10.26 -11.60 -16.19
CA ALA A 101 -11.35 -11.24 -17.07
C ALA A 101 -11.23 -11.88 -18.46
N VAL A 102 -10.02 -11.90 -19.03
CA VAL A 102 -9.72 -12.58 -20.32
C VAL A 102 -9.92 -14.09 -20.19
N TYR A 103 -9.42 -14.69 -19.11
CA TYR A 103 -9.56 -16.13 -18.85
C TYR A 103 -11.01 -16.54 -18.58
N ASN A 104 -11.82 -15.67 -18.00
CA ASN A 104 -13.26 -15.87 -17.84
C ASN A 104 -14.06 -15.52 -19.12
N GLY A 105 -13.45 -14.84 -20.11
CA GLY A 105 -14.10 -14.43 -21.35
C GLY A 105 -15.08 -13.26 -21.20
N ILE A 106 -14.89 -12.41 -20.18
CA ILE A 106 -15.78 -11.31 -19.82
C ILE A 106 -15.15 -9.92 -20.03
N GLU A 107 -13.99 -9.85 -20.68
CA GLU A 107 -13.22 -8.60 -20.81
C GLU A 107 -13.97 -7.47 -21.56
N LYS A 108 -14.99 -7.83 -22.34
CA LYS A 108 -15.83 -6.87 -23.11
C LYS A 108 -17.07 -6.41 -22.36
N ALA A 109 -17.44 -7.06 -21.25
CA ALA A 109 -18.60 -6.68 -20.47
C ALA A 109 -18.45 -5.24 -19.97
N SER A 110 -19.52 -4.44 -20.04
CA SER A 110 -19.48 -3.01 -19.71
C SER A 110 -19.03 -2.77 -18.26
N HIS A 111 -19.59 -3.52 -17.31
CA HIS A 111 -19.24 -3.40 -15.90
C HIS A 111 -17.80 -3.84 -15.58
N VAL A 112 -17.22 -4.77 -16.36
CA VAL A 112 -15.81 -5.19 -16.20
C VAL A 112 -14.88 -4.09 -16.70
N ARG A 113 -15.18 -3.51 -17.88
CA ARG A 113 -14.41 -2.38 -18.44
C ARG A 113 -14.50 -1.14 -17.56
N ASP A 114 -15.66 -0.88 -16.97
CA ASP A 114 -15.84 0.21 -16.01
C ASP A 114 -14.92 0.06 -14.79
N LYS A 115 -14.95 -1.10 -14.13
CA LYS A 115 -14.05 -1.42 -13.00
C LYS A 115 -12.58 -1.35 -13.39
N ALA A 116 -12.19 -1.92 -14.53
CA ALA A 116 -10.82 -1.81 -15.04
C ALA A 116 -10.41 -0.34 -15.27
N THR A 117 -11.30 0.49 -15.79
CA THR A 117 -11.07 1.93 -15.98
C THR A 117 -10.90 2.65 -14.66
N ARG A 118 -11.71 2.31 -13.64
CA ARG A 118 -11.57 2.84 -12.28
C ARG A 118 -10.23 2.48 -11.66
N LEU A 119 -9.79 1.22 -11.78
CA LEU A 119 -8.47 0.78 -11.33
C LEU A 119 -7.34 1.57 -12.02
N ILE A 120 -7.37 1.68 -13.35
CA ILE A 120 -6.37 2.44 -14.12
C ILE A 120 -6.34 3.90 -13.69
N THR A 121 -7.50 4.54 -13.56
CA THR A 121 -7.61 5.95 -13.13
C THR A 121 -7.03 6.15 -11.73
N TYR A 122 -7.33 5.24 -10.81
CA TYR A 122 -6.78 5.27 -9.46
C TYR A 122 -5.25 5.21 -9.46
N VAL A 123 -4.66 4.24 -10.18
CA VAL A 123 -3.20 4.05 -10.22
C VAL A 123 -2.49 5.21 -10.90
N GLU A 124 -3.01 5.67 -12.04
CA GLU A 124 -2.41 6.80 -12.76
C GLU A 124 -2.56 8.11 -11.98
N THR A 125 -3.62 8.28 -11.18
CA THR A 125 -3.75 9.43 -10.27
C THR A 125 -2.66 9.40 -9.20
N VAL A 126 -2.44 8.25 -8.54
CA VAL A 126 -1.33 8.10 -7.57
C VAL A 126 0.00 8.38 -8.25
N ARG A 127 0.26 7.80 -9.43
CA ARG A 127 1.51 7.98 -10.18
C ARG A 127 1.76 9.45 -10.56
N ALA A 128 0.71 10.16 -11.01
CA ALA A 128 0.79 11.56 -11.38
C ALA A 128 1.11 12.45 -10.16
N LEU A 129 0.42 12.23 -9.03
CA LEU A 129 0.66 12.99 -7.81
C LEU A 129 2.06 12.71 -7.23
N THR A 130 2.54 11.46 -7.27
CA THR A 130 3.91 11.12 -6.87
C THR A 130 4.95 11.88 -7.70
N ARG A 131 4.76 11.93 -9.03
CA ARG A 131 5.67 12.68 -9.91
C ARG A 131 5.64 14.17 -9.62
N ALA A 132 4.46 14.76 -9.45
CA ALA A 132 4.31 16.17 -9.10
C ALA A 132 5.03 16.49 -7.78
N ALA A 133 4.82 15.67 -6.74
CA ALA A 133 5.50 15.85 -5.45
C ALA A 133 7.04 15.83 -5.56
N ALA A 134 7.58 15.01 -6.46
CA ALA A 134 9.02 14.94 -6.72
C ALA A 134 9.52 16.16 -7.51
N MET A 135 8.77 16.59 -8.53
CA MET A 135 9.15 17.71 -9.41
C MET A 135 9.05 19.06 -8.70
N ASP A 136 8.06 19.23 -7.84
CA ASP A 136 7.79 20.46 -7.08
C ASP A 136 8.54 20.49 -5.73
N CYS A 137 9.61 19.70 -5.60
CA CYS A 137 10.40 19.62 -4.37
C CYS A 137 10.97 20.99 -3.94
N HIS A 138 11.23 21.10 -2.64
CA HIS A 138 11.89 22.26 -2.04
C HIS A 138 13.28 21.86 -1.54
N VAL A 139 14.28 22.73 -1.73
CA VAL A 139 15.64 22.47 -1.25
C VAL A 139 15.84 23.11 0.12
N ILE A 140 16.12 22.30 1.12
CA ILE A 140 16.45 22.73 2.49
C ILE A 140 17.85 22.20 2.81
N ASP A 141 18.80 23.10 3.08
CA ASP A 141 20.20 22.75 3.40
C ASP A 141 20.85 21.77 2.41
N GLY A 142 20.53 21.92 1.13
CA GLY A 142 21.04 21.07 0.04
C GLY A 142 20.30 19.74 -0.15
N ILE A 143 19.27 19.47 0.63
CA ILE A 143 18.41 18.28 0.53
C ILE A 143 17.13 18.63 -0.21
N ALA A 144 16.81 17.89 -1.28
CA ALA A 144 15.53 18.01 -1.98
C ALA A 144 14.43 17.27 -1.19
N VAL A 145 13.55 18.03 -0.56
CA VAL A 145 12.38 17.55 0.18
C VAL A 145 11.17 17.55 -0.77
N PRO A 146 10.46 16.43 -0.96
CA PRO A 146 9.29 16.39 -1.84
C PRO A 146 8.21 17.35 -1.36
N ASP A 147 7.38 17.87 -2.27
CA ASP A 147 6.27 18.75 -1.87
C ASP A 147 5.35 18.03 -0.87
N THR A 148 5.32 18.55 0.35
CA THR A 148 4.62 17.93 1.48
C THR A 148 3.11 17.89 1.25
N MET A 149 2.53 18.93 0.63
CA MET A 149 1.10 18.97 0.35
C MET A 149 0.69 17.86 -0.61
N THR A 150 1.30 17.81 -1.79
CA THR A 150 1.02 16.83 -2.84
C THR A 150 1.35 15.42 -2.38
N THR A 151 2.43 15.23 -1.62
CA THR A 151 2.75 13.93 -1.01
C THR A 151 1.62 13.42 -0.11
N ASN A 152 1.05 14.29 0.72
CA ASN A 152 -0.06 13.91 1.60
C ASN A 152 -1.34 13.62 0.83
N ILE A 153 -1.64 14.41 -0.21
CA ILE A 153 -2.77 14.14 -1.11
C ILE A 153 -2.59 12.78 -1.80
N ALA A 154 -1.41 12.50 -2.35
CA ALA A 154 -1.08 11.24 -3.01
C ALA A 154 -1.26 10.05 -2.05
N LYS A 155 -0.69 10.14 -0.85
CA LYS A 155 -0.74 9.07 0.15
C LYS A 155 -2.17 8.85 0.66
N HIS A 156 -2.90 9.93 0.91
CA HIS A 156 -4.31 9.85 1.33
C HIS A 156 -5.17 9.23 0.23
N TYR A 157 -5.02 9.69 -1.02
CA TYR A 157 -5.77 9.16 -2.16
C TYR A 157 -5.47 7.67 -2.38
N PHE A 158 -4.20 7.27 -2.33
CA PHE A 158 -3.77 5.87 -2.34
C PHE A 158 -4.49 5.05 -1.26
N ALA A 159 -4.34 5.45 0.01
CA ALA A 159 -4.82 4.68 1.15
C ALA A 159 -6.36 4.58 1.19
N ASN A 160 -7.04 5.70 0.90
CA ASN A 160 -8.49 5.80 1.00
C ASN A 160 -9.23 4.97 -0.07
N HIS A 161 -8.62 4.74 -1.24
CA HIS A 161 -9.23 3.99 -2.34
C HIS A 161 -8.66 2.58 -2.53
N TYR A 162 -7.65 2.18 -1.74
CA TYR A 162 -7.02 0.86 -1.87
C TYR A 162 -8.04 -0.29 -1.74
N HIS A 163 -8.91 -0.23 -0.73
CA HIS A 163 -9.93 -1.26 -0.49
C HIS A 163 -10.99 -1.31 -1.60
N GLU A 164 -11.29 -0.18 -2.23
CA GLU A 164 -12.18 -0.15 -3.40
C GLU A 164 -11.53 -0.81 -4.61
N ALA A 165 -10.22 -0.61 -4.81
CA ALA A 165 -9.45 -1.27 -5.85
C ALA A 165 -9.41 -2.80 -5.60
N VAL A 166 -9.15 -3.22 -4.36
CA VAL A 166 -9.20 -4.64 -3.96
C VAL A 166 -10.58 -5.24 -4.24
N ARG A 167 -11.65 -4.56 -3.82
CA ARG A 167 -13.04 -4.98 -4.08
C ARG A 167 -13.29 -5.16 -5.58
N ASP A 168 -12.87 -4.21 -6.41
CA ASP A 168 -13.10 -4.29 -7.86
C ASP A 168 -12.34 -5.47 -8.50
N VAL A 169 -11.12 -5.77 -8.04
CA VAL A 169 -10.34 -6.94 -8.46
C VAL A 169 -11.05 -8.23 -8.08
N GLN A 170 -11.52 -8.34 -6.83
CA GLN A 170 -12.25 -9.51 -6.33
C GLN A 170 -13.57 -9.73 -7.09
N ASP A 171 -14.32 -8.65 -7.36
CA ASP A 171 -15.58 -8.68 -8.10
C ASP A 171 -15.37 -9.17 -9.55
N ILE A 172 -14.33 -8.68 -10.24
CA ILE A 172 -13.98 -9.16 -11.59
C ILE A 172 -13.60 -10.65 -11.57
N ALA A 173 -12.90 -11.12 -10.53
CA ALA A 173 -12.40 -12.48 -10.44
C ALA A 173 -13.49 -13.53 -10.15
N GLY A 174 -14.41 -13.20 -9.24
CA GLY A 174 -15.48 -14.08 -8.78
C GLY A 174 -15.08 -15.03 -7.64
N GLY A 175 -16.04 -15.82 -7.16
CA GLY A 175 -15.94 -16.58 -5.90
C GLY A 175 -14.84 -17.65 -5.82
N LEU A 176 -14.33 -18.13 -6.97
CA LEU A 176 -13.24 -19.11 -6.99
C LEU A 176 -11.95 -18.62 -6.32
N VAL A 177 -11.80 -17.30 -6.13
CA VAL A 177 -10.73 -16.70 -5.32
C VAL A 177 -10.62 -17.35 -3.94
N VAL A 178 -11.73 -17.77 -3.33
CA VAL A 178 -11.71 -18.44 -2.01
C VAL A 178 -12.28 -19.86 -2.01
N THR A 179 -12.86 -20.31 -3.13
CA THR A 179 -13.45 -21.67 -3.24
C THR A 179 -12.74 -22.58 -4.23
N GLY A 180 -11.61 -22.14 -4.80
CA GLY A 180 -10.81 -22.93 -5.73
C GLY A 180 -10.19 -24.19 -5.09
N PRO A 181 -9.93 -25.24 -5.90
CA PRO A 181 -9.38 -26.50 -5.41
C PRO A 181 -7.95 -26.36 -4.89
N SER A 182 -7.52 -27.31 -4.06
CA SER A 182 -6.14 -27.36 -3.58
C SER A 182 -5.16 -27.78 -4.69
N GLU A 183 -3.86 -27.53 -4.47
CA GLU A 183 -2.81 -28.07 -5.34
C GLU A 183 -2.84 -29.61 -5.38
N ALA A 184 -3.17 -30.23 -4.24
CA ALA A 184 -3.27 -31.68 -4.12
C ALA A 184 -4.39 -32.25 -5.00
N ASP A 185 -5.56 -31.61 -5.04
CA ASP A 185 -6.67 -32.02 -5.91
C ASP A 185 -6.30 -31.91 -7.39
N TRP A 186 -5.45 -30.95 -7.75
CA TRP A 186 -4.96 -30.79 -9.12
C TRP A 186 -4.04 -31.94 -9.55
N HIS A 187 -3.27 -32.48 -8.61
CA HIS A 187 -2.37 -33.61 -8.84
C HIS A 187 -3.03 -34.97 -8.65
N ASN A 188 -4.26 -35.02 -8.14
CA ASN A 188 -5.01 -36.26 -8.00
C ASN A 188 -5.55 -36.73 -9.38
N PRO A 189 -5.12 -37.90 -9.89
CA PRO A 189 -5.58 -38.43 -11.17
C PRO A 189 -7.10 -38.67 -11.23
N GLU A 190 -7.74 -38.94 -10.09
CA GLU A 190 -9.18 -39.24 -10.03
C GLU A 190 -10.06 -38.00 -10.23
N THR A 191 -9.57 -36.81 -9.84
CA THR A 191 -10.32 -35.55 -9.95
C THR A 191 -9.83 -34.67 -11.10
N ARG A 192 -8.67 -34.97 -11.69
CA ARG A 192 -8.02 -34.16 -12.73
C ARG A 192 -8.95 -33.79 -13.88
N ASP A 193 -9.63 -34.78 -14.45
CA ASP A 193 -10.49 -34.60 -15.62
C ASP A 193 -11.74 -33.77 -15.28
N ASP A 194 -12.29 -33.94 -14.08
CA ASP A 194 -13.41 -33.15 -13.59
C ASP A 194 -13.00 -31.68 -13.40
N LEU A 195 -11.83 -31.43 -12.82
CA LEU A 195 -11.31 -30.08 -12.64
C LEU A 195 -11.11 -29.38 -13.99
N ASP A 196 -10.49 -30.05 -14.97
CA ASP A 196 -10.32 -29.49 -16.32
C ASP A 196 -11.67 -29.22 -17.01
N ARG A 197 -12.66 -30.10 -16.82
CA ARG A 197 -14.01 -29.99 -17.40
C ARG A 197 -14.84 -28.86 -16.78
N TYR A 198 -14.88 -28.77 -15.45
CA TYR A 198 -15.81 -27.89 -14.74
C TYR A 198 -15.21 -26.54 -14.34
N LEU A 199 -13.89 -26.41 -14.24
CA LEU A 199 -13.22 -25.16 -13.90
C LEU A 199 -12.61 -24.45 -15.11
N GLY A 200 -12.78 -25.00 -16.32
CA GLY A 200 -12.39 -24.38 -17.56
C GLY A 200 -13.00 -22.99 -17.74
N GLY A 201 -12.21 -22.08 -18.31
CA GLY A 201 -12.65 -20.73 -18.65
C GLY A 201 -13.02 -20.58 -20.12
N ARG A 202 -12.60 -19.46 -20.70
CA ARG A 202 -12.68 -19.21 -22.14
C ARG A 202 -11.99 -20.32 -22.94
N LYS A 203 -12.60 -20.69 -24.07
CA LYS A 203 -12.03 -21.66 -25.01
C LYS A 203 -10.59 -21.31 -25.39
N GLY A 204 -9.70 -22.29 -25.28
CA GLY A 204 -8.27 -22.16 -25.63
C GLY A 204 -7.37 -21.75 -24.46
N ILE A 205 -7.93 -21.48 -23.28
CA ILE A 205 -7.15 -21.22 -22.06
C ILE A 205 -7.01 -22.51 -21.26
N PRO A 206 -5.79 -22.95 -20.91
CA PRO A 206 -5.60 -24.07 -19.99
C PRO A 206 -6.23 -23.77 -18.63
N THR A 207 -6.99 -24.72 -18.09
CA THR A 207 -7.64 -24.56 -16.78
C THR A 207 -6.62 -24.27 -15.68
N MET A 208 -5.41 -24.86 -15.76
CA MET A 208 -4.33 -24.58 -14.82
C MET A 208 -3.92 -23.10 -14.80
N ASP A 209 -3.83 -22.45 -15.96
CA ASP A 209 -3.41 -21.05 -16.03
C ASP A 209 -4.48 -20.14 -15.43
N ARG A 210 -5.75 -20.48 -15.63
CA ARG A 210 -6.87 -19.81 -14.95
C ARG A 210 -6.80 -19.98 -13.44
N MET A 211 -6.50 -21.17 -12.94
CA MET A 211 -6.37 -21.41 -11.50
C MET A 211 -5.18 -20.65 -10.88
N LYS A 212 -4.05 -20.58 -11.58
CA LYS A 212 -2.91 -19.75 -11.15
C LYS A 212 -3.25 -18.26 -11.07
N ALA A 213 -4.00 -17.74 -12.05
CA ALA A 213 -4.47 -16.34 -12.00
C ALA A 213 -5.42 -16.10 -10.82
N ILE A 214 -6.31 -17.05 -10.52
CA ILE A 214 -7.19 -17.00 -9.35
C ILE A 214 -6.39 -17.02 -8.05
N ASN A 215 -5.39 -17.90 -7.93
CA ASN A 215 -4.54 -17.97 -6.74
C ASN A 215 -3.67 -16.73 -6.56
N LEU A 216 -3.21 -16.09 -7.64
CA LEU A 216 -2.54 -14.79 -7.57
C LEU A 216 -3.47 -13.73 -6.95
N ILE A 217 -4.72 -13.67 -7.41
CA ILE A 217 -5.71 -12.72 -6.87
C ILE A 217 -5.99 -13.04 -5.39
N ARG A 218 -6.13 -14.32 -5.04
CA ARG A 218 -6.29 -14.74 -3.64
C ARG A 218 -5.12 -14.30 -2.78
N ASP A 219 -3.90 -14.54 -3.24
CA ASP A 219 -2.69 -14.15 -2.50
C ASP A 219 -2.65 -12.64 -2.26
N LEU A 220 -2.96 -11.84 -3.28
CA LEU A 220 -2.96 -10.38 -3.22
C LEU A 220 -4.12 -9.75 -2.44
N THR A 221 -5.25 -10.44 -2.29
CA THR A 221 -6.50 -9.79 -1.86
C THR A 221 -7.30 -10.51 -0.77
N ALA A 222 -7.02 -11.79 -0.49
CA ALA A 222 -7.86 -12.61 0.38
C ALA A 222 -7.07 -13.56 1.30
N SER A 223 -5.75 -13.64 1.15
CA SER A 223 -4.85 -14.36 2.06
C SER A 223 -4.37 -13.44 3.21
N ASP A 224 -3.60 -13.97 4.17
CA ASP A 224 -2.94 -13.15 5.19
C ASP A 224 -2.05 -12.06 4.58
N PHE A 225 -1.45 -12.32 3.41
CA PHE A 225 -0.66 -11.33 2.67
C PHE A 225 -1.52 -10.20 2.10
N GLY A 226 -2.70 -10.55 1.56
CA GLY A 226 -3.67 -9.57 1.07
C GLY A 226 -4.21 -8.70 2.21
N GLY A 227 -4.64 -9.33 3.31
CA GLY A 227 -5.12 -8.63 4.50
C GLY A 227 -4.04 -7.75 5.15
N TYR A 228 -2.79 -8.21 5.18
CA TYR A 228 -1.65 -7.40 5.61
C TYR A 228 -1.52 -6.13 4.74
N HIS A 229 -1.60 -6.24 3.42
CA HIS A 229 -1.49 -5.09 2.53
C HIS A 229 -2.66 -4.12 2.61
N GLU A 230 -3.89 -4.60 2.82
CA GLU A 230 -5.08 -3.78 3.07
C GLU A 230 -4.91 -2.93 4.33
N LEU A 231 -4.48 -3.54 5.45
CA LEU A 231 -4.24 -2.82 6.69
C LEU A 231 -3.03 -1.87 6.58
N LEU A 232 -1.95 -2.33 5.94
CA LEU A 232 -0.74 -1.54 5.74
C LEU A 232 -1.02 -0.30 4.89
N ALA A 233 -1.89 -0.39 3.88
CA ALA A 233 -2.29 0.75 3.08
C ALA A 233 -2.86 1.89 3.94
N ILE A 234 -3.58 1.57 5.02
CA ILE A 234 -4.15 2.55 5.97
C ILE A 234 -3.09 3.13 6.91
N HIS A 235 -2.19 2.29 7.44
CA HIS A 235 -1.43 2.65 8.65
C HIS A 235 0.09 2.82 8.49
N ALA A 236 0.75 2.24 7.48
CA ALA A 236 2.22 2.23 7.45
C ALA A 236 2.84 3.62 7.53
N GLU A 237 2.30 4.59 6.77
CA GLU A 237 2.88 5.94 6.68
C GLU A 237 2.01 7.00 7.38
N GLY A 238 1.39 6.57 8.48
CA GLY A 238 0.43 7.33 9.28
C GLY A 238 -1.02 7.02 8.91
N SER A 239 -1.94 7.28 9.84
CA SER A 239 -3.37 7.06 9.62
C SER A 239 -3.96 8.02 8.59
N LEU A 240 -5.14 7.67 8.06
CA LEU A 240 -5.92 8.56 7.18
C LEU A 240 -6.11 9.95 7.78
N GLU A 241 -6.38 10.04 9.09
CA GLU A 241 -6.55 11.32 9.78
C GLU A 241 -5.27 12.14 9.87
N ALA A 242 -4.11 11.48 10.04
CA ALA A 242 -2.85 12.19 10.07
C ALA A 242 -2.55 12.90 8.74
N GLN A 243 -2.91 12.30 7.61
CA GLN A 243 -2.79 12.96 6.29
C GLN A 243 -3.80 14.10 6.15
N LYS A 244 -5.07 13.90 6.53
CA LYS A 244 -6.11 14.93 6.45
C LYS A 244 -5.75 16.18 7.25
N ILE A 245 -5.22 16.01 8.46
CA ILE A 245 -4.78 17.14 9.30
C ILE A 245 -3.67 17.93 8.60
N THR A 246 -2.67 17.26 8.01
CA THR A 246 -1.60 17.93 7.27
C THR A 246 -2.14 18.68 6.06
N ILE A 247 -3.03 18.06 5.28
CA ILE A 247 -3.65 18.68 4.10
C ILE A 247 -4.45 19.92 4.51
N PHE A 248 -5.31 19.80 5.51
CA PHE A 248 -6.15 20.91 5.95
C PHE A 248 -5.33 22.08 6.48
N ARG A 249 -4.29 21.81 7.29
CA ARG A 249 -3.42 22.85 7.84
C ARG A 249 -2.52 23.50 6.81
N GLY A 250 -2.09 22.75 5.79
CA GLY A 250 -1.18 23.27 4.77
C GLY A 250 -1.86 24.08 3.67
N TYR A 251 -3.20 24.05 3.57
CA TYR A 251 -3.93 24.75 2.51
C TYR A 251 -4.30 26.18 2.92
N ASP A 252 -4.05 27.14 2.03
CA ASP A 252 -4.34 28.56 2.26
C ASP A 252 -5.83 28.89 2.06
N LEU A 253 -6.62 28.58 3.09
CA LEU A 253 -8.05 28.89 3.13
C LEU A 253 -8.34 30.39 3.17
N VAL A 254 -7.45 31.19 3.78
CA VAL A 254 -7.63 32.65 3.88
C VAL A 254 -7.66 33.27 2.49
N ARG A 255 -6.74 32.87 1.61
CA ARG A 255 -6.75 33.30 0.19
C ARG A 255 -8.03 32.90 -0.52
N CYS A 256 -8.54 31.69 -0.31
CA CYS A 256 -9.81 31.25 -0.91
C CYS A 256 -11.02 32.06 -0.39
N ILE A 257 -11.06 32.35 0.91
CA ILE A 257 -12.13 33.19 1.49
C ILE A 257 -12.06 34.60 0.92
N ASN A 258 -10.86 35.20 0.85
CA ASN A 258 -10.68 36.53 0.28
C ASN A 258 -11.08 36.59 -1.20
N LEU A 259 -10.83 35.53 -1.97
CA LEU A 259 -11.32 35.40 -3.34
C LEU A 259 -12.86 35.40 -3.40
N ALA A 260 -13.51 34.65 -2.51
CA ALA A 260 -14.97 34.62 -2.41
C ALA A 260 -15.55 35.98 -1.99
N LYS A 261 -14.94 36.65 -0.99
CA LYS A 261 -15.32 38.01 -0.56
C LYS A 261 -15.24 39.00 -1.72
N LYS A 262 -14.14 38.98 -2.48
CA LYS A 262 -13.97 39.80 -3.67
C LYS A 262 -15.06 39.56 -4.71
N ALA A 263 -15.38 38.29 -4.99
CA ALA A 263 -16.44 37.94 -5.93
C ALA A 263 -17.84 38.38 -5.46
N ALA A 264 -18.07 38.39 -4.14
CA ALA A 264 -19.33 38.82 -3.52
C ALA A 264 -19.43 40.33 -3.26
N GLY A 265 -18.39 41.12 -3.57
CA GLY A 265 -18.35 42.55 -3.26
C GLY A 265 -18.24 42.87 -1.75
N ILE A 266 -17.71 41.95 -0.94
CA ILE A 266 -17.52 42.12 0.50
C ILE A 266 -16.14 42.73 0.75
N GLU A 267 -16.09 43.90 1.40
CA GLU A 267 -14.85 44.58 1.76
C GLU A 267 -14.19 44.03 3.05
N GLY A 268 -12.88 44.24 3.20
CA GLY A 268 -12.08 43.82 4.35
C GLY A 268 -11.44 42.41 4.23
N GLY A 269 -10.37 42.15 4.98
CA GLY A 269 -9.73 40.82 5.09
C GLY A 269 -10.46 39.88 6.04
N VAL A 270 -9.97 38.64 6.17
CA VAL A 270 -10.26 37.72 7.28
C VAL A 270 -9.11 37.78 8.27
#